data_AF-A0A5C1A5N1-F1
#
_entry.id   AF-A0A5C1A5N1-F1
#
_cell.length_a   1.000
_cell.length_b   1.000
_cell.length_c   1.000
_cell.angle_alpha   90.00
_cell.angle_beta   90.00
_cell.angle_gamma   90.00
#
_symmetry.space_group_name_H-M   'P 1'
#
loop_
_entity.id
_entity.type
_entity.pdbx_description
1 polymer ?
#
loop_
_entity_poly.entity_id
_entity_poly.type
_entity_poly.pdbx_seq_one_letter_code
_entity_poly.pdbx_strand_id
1 'polypeptide(L)'
;MAGPEFRWVRHRVTVPSDSPLSMVASALHEAPATENGLLAAGAGAKTLVIDLPVLDDYPTPAAKAEILLRKAAQIEHALMVQYLYASYSLRKSDDPALTTPEQKAAVGSWKNTITEIAKEEMAHLLTVQNLRLALSLPTVVERDDFPIIERIYPFDMHLEPLGRTSLAKYVVAESPVNAPNITDIVQLAGGGVNHVGVLYALLGVVFARSVDEVEADAEAADPWYEMVRQVAYLAYSQHPPSRSWHLPDDAFHPASVAVQGTQADWVDNAGGTEGMRVFTVGSRAEGKNALRDIGLQGEGMQNAASADSHFDRFRDVFRGPTGNPIPFPKPGAWSPAYPVPQDPVISNDANDPHAISNPLAQDWAKLADHQYALLLGSLQQYFLTTPTADRETLLSAAVGAMRALKRASLQLVQLPRTVAGADRAALPFTVPKDLPAIGATNLLPFCIATLNSAIALLDKMVTADPTNTVLTGMRTADTNLLAKLQQMNGGSPSPPPPPPVSPPPPPVSPPPPPVGGSSRVLKVRQLLDTAVGDGNPSHSGKKKFWNLPVATFLTTKVYGLNVVETTGDNRGSRSNMIKALKGEAPFDGSEFERMPQDRPPVAPEDIAFIEKWIDDGCPDDSV
;
A
#
# COMPACT_ATOMS: atom_id res chain seq x y z
N MET A 1 -3.39 -7.02 -6.13
CA MET A 1 -2.65 -8.10 -6.82
C MET A 1 -1.28 -8.12 -6.17
N ALA A 2 -0.76 -9.27 -5.72
CA ALA A 2 0.59 -9.31 -5.15
C ALA A 2 1.58 -8.76 -6.20
N GLY A 3 2.31 -7.71 -5.86
CA GLY A 3 3.34 -7.15 -6.71
C GLY A 3 4.51 -8.13 -6.88
N PRO A 4 5.46 -7.85 -7.79
CA PRO A 4 6.69 -8.63 -7.83
C PRO A 4 7.42 -8.56 -6.48
N GLU A 5 7.75 -9.73 -5.91
CA GLU A 5 8.55 -9.83 -4.69
C GLU A 5 10.04 -9.74 -5.01
N PHE A 6 10.80 -9.02 -4.18
CA PHE A 6 12.26 -9.06 -4.28
C PHE A 6 12.81 -10.38 -3.74
N ARG A 7 13.64 -11.05 -4.55
CA ARG A 7 14.61 -12.02 -4.04
C ARG A 7 15.78 -11.25 -3.44
N TRP A 8 16.28 -11.62 -2.26
CA TRP A 8 17.41 -10.96 -1.62
C TRP A 8 18.65 -11.88 -1.58
N VAL A 9 19.84 -11.32 -1.83
CA VAL A 9 21.12 -12.02 -1.78
C VAL A 9 22.01 -11.42 -0.70
N ARG A 10 22.63 -12.30 0.08
CA ARG A 10 23.51 -11.96 1.20
C ARG A 10 24.97 -11.81 0.75
N HIS A 11 25.56 -10.67 1.06
CA HIS A 11 26.96 -10.36 0.80
C HIS A 11 27.76 -10.29 2.08
N ARG A 12 28.97 -10.88 2.07
CA ARG A 12 29.98 -10.69 3.12
C ARG A 12 31.04 -9.73 2.61
N VAL A 13 31.24 -8.61 3.32
CA VAL A 13 32.18 -7.56 2.92
C VAL A 13 33.10 -7.25 4.08
N THR A 14 34.42 -7.17 3.84
CA THR A 14 35.37 -6.70 4.85
C THR A 14 35.67 -5.24 4.60
N VAL A 15 35.44 -4.39 5.59
CA VAL A 15 35.62 -2.93 5.47
C VAL A 15 36.39 -2.38 6.68
N PRO A 16 37.00 -1.20 6.58
CA PRO A 16 37.53 -0.47 7.74
C PRO A 16 36.47 -0.28 8.84
N SER A 17 36.87 -0.29 10.11
CA SER A 17 35.92 -0.22 11.25
C SER A 17 35.11 1.07 11.33
N ASP A 18 35.59 2.13 10.68
CA ASP A 18 35.01 3.46 10.52
C ASP A 18 34.26 3.64 9.19
N SER A 19 34.27 2.64 8.30
CA SER A 19 33.51 2.68 7.05
C SER A 19 32.01 2.75 7.36
N PRO A 20 31.24 3.62 6.70
CA PRO A 20 29.78 3.58 6.82
C PRO A 20 29.13 2.28 6.33
N LEU A 21 29.86 1.34 5.69
CA LEU A 21 29.33 0.00 5.37
C LEU A 21 29.06 -0.73 6.66
N SER A 22 29.87 -0.46 7.69
CA SER A 22 29.65 -0.94 9.05
C SER A 22 28.36 -0.40 9.65
N MET A 23 27.75 0.59 8.99
CA MET A 23 26.42 1.13 9.24
C MET A 23 25.28 0.46 8.47
N VAL A 24 25.58 -0.23 7.37
CA VAL A 24 24.62 -0.86 6.45
C VAL A 24 24.50 -2.38 6.66
N ALA A 25 25.40 -2.97 7.43
CA ALA A 25 25.53 -4.40 7.57
C ALA A 25 24.86 -4.95 8.83
N SER A 26 23.91 -5.87 8.67
CA SER A 26 23.13 -6.37 9.79
C SER A 26 23.49 -7.76 10.25
N ALA A 27 23.32 -7.91 11.56
CA ALA A 27 23.60 -9.08 12.35
C ALA A 27 22.48 -10.12 12.23
N LEU A 28 22.71 -11.11 11.38
CA LEU A 28 22.27 -12.48 11.62
C LEU A 28 23.51 -13.35 11.74
N HIS A 29 23.89 -13.63 12.99
CA HIS A 29 25.04 -14.43 13.45
C HIS A 29 26.43 -13.81 13.18
N GLU A 30 27.20 -13.61 14.25
CA GLU A 30 28.65 -13.78 14.15
C GLU A 30 28.90 -15.20 13.62
N ALA A 31 29.38 -15.32 12.39
CA ALA A 31 29.94 -16.59 11.95
C ALA A 31 31.23 -16.81 12.76
N PRO A 32 31.42 -17.96 13.43
CA PRO A 32 32.69 -18.24 14.08
C PRO A 32 33.79 -18.16 13.02
N ALA A 33 34.87 -17.45 13.35
CA ALA A 33 36.05 -17.32 12.52
C ALA A 33 36.69 -18.70 12.31
N THR A 34 36.24 -19.46 11.31
CA THR A 34 36.88 -20.72 10.92
C THR A 34 36.88 -20.90 9.41
N GLU A 35 38.11 -20.94 8.90
CA GLU A 35 38.61 -21.70 7.74
C GLU A 35 37.96 -21.50 6.37
N ASN A 36 38.44 -20.52 5.61
CA ASN A 36 39.42 -20.77 4.54
C ASN A 36 39.81 -19.48 3.78
N GLY A 37 41.07 -19.07 3.96
CA GLY A 37 41.93 -18.40 2.98
C GLY A 37 41.42 -17.17 2.23
N LEU A 38 41.56 -15.98 2.83
CA LEU A 38 42.03 -14.75 2.17
C LEU A 38 42.27 -13.68 3.25
N LEU A 39 43.54 -13.27 3.39
CA LEU A 39 44.08 -12.14 4.16
C LEU A 39 43.60 -12.03 5.62
N ALA A 40 44.52 -12.24 6.57
CA ALA A 40 44.32 -11.83 7.95
C ALA A 40 43.86 -10.37 7.99
N ALA A 41 42.62 -10.14 8.42
CA ALA A 41 42.10 -8.80 8.64
C ALA A 41 43.07 -8.06 9.57
N GLY A 42 43.70 -7.00 9.06
CA GLY A 42 44.54 -6.15 9.88
C GLY A 42 43.73 -5.60 11.06
N ALA A 43 44.40 -5.35 12.19
CA ALA A 43 43.78 -4.71 13.34
C ALA A 43 43.09 -3.40 12.88
N GLY A 44 41.75 -3.38 12.91
CA GLY A 44 40.95 -2.24 12.43
C GLY A 44 39.95 -2.52 11.32
N ALA A 45 39.81 -3.74 10.79
CA ALA A 45 38.76 -4.08 9.81
C ALA A 45 37.62 -4.93 10.41
N LYS A 46 36.38 -4.70 9.98
CA LYS A 46 35.18 -5.48 10.35
C LYS A 46 34.63 -6.23 9.13
N THR A 47 34.18 -7.47 9.33
CA THR A 47 33.42 -8.22 8.33
C THR A 47 31.93 -8.03 8.56
N LEU A 48 31.23 -7.75 7.48
CA LEU A 48 29.89 -7.21 7.45
C LEU A 48 28.98 -8.06 6.57
N VAL A 49 27.72 -8.18 6.95
CA VAL A 49 26.69 -8.91 6.19
C VAL A 49 25.65 -7.92 5.68
N ILE A 50 25.54 -7.74 4.36
CA ILE A 50 24.57 -6.83 3.73
C ILE A 50 23.70 -7.64 2.78
N ASP A 51 22.39 -7.51 2.89
CA ASP A 51 21.45 -8.14 1.98
C ASP A 51 20.98 -7.09 0.96
N LEU A 52 21.05 -7.43 -0.33
CA LEU A 52 20.63 -6.59 -1.46
C LEU A 52 19.54 -7.30 -2.27
N PRO A 53 18.56 -6.57 -2.84
CA PRO A 53 17.55 -7.15 -3.71
C PRO A 53 18.17 -7.51 -5.05
N VAL A 54 17.79 -8.67 -5.58
CA VAL A 54 18.19 -9.13 -6.89
C VAL A 54 17.30 -8.48 -7.92
N LEU A 55 17.93 -7.69 -8.78
CA LEU A 55 17.30 -6.95 -9.88
C LEU A 55 17.55 -7.56 -11.27
N ASP A 56 17.84 -8.87 -11.37
CA ASP A 56 18.14 -9.56 -12.66
C ASP A 56 17.00 -9.35 -13.67
N ASP A 57 15.77 -9.41 -13.20
CA ASP A 57 14.55 -9.23 -14.00
C ASP A 57 14.32 -7.76 -14.42
N TYR A 58 15.16 -6.84 -13.94
CA TYR A 58 15.12 -5.41 -14.21
C TYR A 58 16.47 -4.94 -14.79
N PRO A 59 16.82 -5.37 -16.02
CA PRO A 59 18.18 -5.24 -16.53
C PRO A 59 18.59 -3.78 -16.86
N THR A 60 17.64 -2.89 -17.12
CA THR A 60 17.92 -1.49 -17.48
C THR A 60 17.87 -0.54 -16.27
N PRO A 61 18.58 0.61 -16.31
CA PRO A 61 18.45 1.63 -15.27
C PRO A 61 17.00 2.09 -15.03
N ALA A 62 16.24 2.27 -16.11
CA ALA A 62 14.83 2.66 -16.03
C ALA A 62 13.96 1.59 -15.35
N ALA A 63 14.18 0.30 -15.67
CA ALA A 63 13.46 -0.79 -15.02
C ALA A 63 13.80 -0.89 -13.52
N LYS A 64 15.08 -0.69 -13.15
CA LYS A 64 15.51 -0.63 -11.75
C LYS A 64 14.86 0.54 -11.01
N ALA A 65 14.86 1.74 -11.62
CA ALA A 65 14.22 2.91 -11.05
C ALA A 65 12.71 2.67 -10.85
N GLU A 66 12.02 2.08 -11.83
CA GLU A 66 10.59 1.80 -11.74
C GLU A 66 10.25 0.89 -10.56
N ILE A 67 10.93 -0.25 -10.44
CA ILE A 67 10.63 -1.22 -9.38
C ILE A 67 11.02 -0.72 -8.01
N LEU A 68 12.20 -0.08 -7.87
CA LEU A 68 12.65 0.46 -6.59
C LEU A 68 11.74 1.60 -6.13
N LEU A 69 11.34 2.54 -7.01
CA LEU A 69 10.39 3.60 -6.66
C LEU A 69 8.98 3.06 -6.38
N ARG A 70 8.56 1.96 -7.04
CA ARG A 70 7.27 1.32 -6.76
C ARG A 70 7.28 0.78 -5.33
N LYS A 71 8.36 0.10 -4.97
CA LYS A 71 8.54 -0.49 -3.64
C LYS A 71 8.71 0.58 -2.56
N ALA A 72 9.45 1.65 -2.84
CA ALA A 72 9.49 2.83 -1.98
C ALA A 72 8.08 3.34 -1.67
N ALA A 73 7.25 3.58 -2.68
CA ALA A 73 5.88 4.09 -2.49
C ALA A 73 5.02 3.14 -1.63
N GLN A 74 5.12 1.83 -1.86
CA GLN A 74 4.40 0.83 -1.06
C GLN A 74 4.87 0.83 0.39
N ILE A 75 6.17 1.02 0.63
CA ILE A 75 6.77 1.08 1.97
C ILE A 75 6.33 2.32 2.74
N GLU A 76 6.52 3.50 2.16
CA GLU A 76 6.10 4.77 2.78
C GLU A 76 4.62 4.71 3.15
N HIS A 77 3.80 4.17 2.24
CA HIS A 77 2.40 3.99 2.50
C HIS A 77 2.15 3.01 3.65
N ALA A 78 2.74 1.81 3.64
CA ALA A 78 2.50 0.80 4.67
C ALA A 78 2.97 1.24 6.07
N LEU A 79 4.12 1.90 6.19
CA LEU A 79 4.63 2.43 7.45
C LEU A 79 3.71 3.53 7.99
N MET A 80 3.34 4.49 7.13
CA MET A 80 2.38 5.55 7.47
C MET A 80 1.11 4.99 8.13
N VAL A 81 0.46 3.99 7.53
CA VAL A 81 -0.80 3.46 8.09
C VAL A 81 -0.61 2.68 9.37
N GLN A 82 0.51 1.96 9.54
CA GLN A 82 0.82 1.29 10.82
C GLN A 82 1.03 2.32 11.94
N TYR A 83 1.73 3.41 11.65
CA TYR A 83 1.97 4.48 12.61
C TYR A 83 0.66 5.19 12.99
N LEU A 84 -0.23 5.46 12.02
CA LEU A 84 -1.56 5.99 12.29
C LEU A 84 -2.40 5.04 13.12
N TYR A 85 -2.41 3.74 12.80
CA TYR A 85 -3.16 2.73 13.54
C TYR A 85 -2.70 2.65 15.00
N ALA A 86 -1.39 2.57 15.22
CA ALA A 86 -0.81 2.56 16.55
C ALA A 86 -1.10 3.85 17.32
N SER A 87 -0.93 5.02 16.69
CA SER A 87 -1.27 6.32 17.31
C SER A 87 -2.74 6.43 17.69
N TYR A 88 -3.66 5.94 16.84
CA TYR A 88 -5.09 6.00 17.10
C TYR A 88 -5.57 4.97 18.13
N SER A 89 -4.82 3.90 18.35
CA SER A 89 -5.08 2.94 19.42
C SER A 89 -4.82 3.51 20.83
N LEU A 90 -4.04 4.59 20.96
CA LEU A 90 -3.74 5.22 22.24
C LEU A 90 -4.99 5.81 22.90
N ARG A 91 -5.08 5.63 24.23
CA ARG A 91 -6.16 6.16 25.06
C ARG A 91 -6.23 7.68 25.00
N LYS A 92 -7.42 8.21 25.27
CA LYS A 92 -7.62 9.65 25.42
C LYS A 92 -7.07 10.09 26.77
N SER A 93 -6.68 11.35 26.90
CA SER A 93 -6.07 11.88 28.13
C SER A 93 -7.02 11.88 29.34
N ASP A 94 -8.33 11.82 29.10
CA ASP A 94 -9.37 11.72 30.13
C ASP A 94 -9.82 10.28 30.42
N ASP A 95 -9.20 9.27 29.79
CA ASP A 95 -9.53 7.88 30.04
C ASP A 95 -9.18 7.50 31.50
N PRO A 96 -10.12 6.90 32.26
CA PRO A 96 -9.91 6.56 33.67
C PRO A 96 -8.81 5.50 33.90
N ALA A 97 -8.40 4.76 32.88
CA ALA A 97 -7.25 3.85 32.96
C ALA A 97 -5.89 4.58 33.06
N LEU A 98 -5.85 5.88 32.74
CA LEU A 98 -4.68 6.74 32.93
C LEU A 98 -4.81 7.45 34.30
N THR A 99 -4.17 6.90 35.32
CA THR A 99 -4.40 7.28 36.72
C THR A 99 -3.54 8.45 37.19
N THR A 100 -2.44 8.77 36.51
CA THR A 100 -1.53 9.86 36.90
C THR A 100 -1.40 10.96 35.83
N PRO A 101 -1.12 12.22 36.20
CA PRO A 101 -0.85 13.29 35.23
C PRO A 101 0.30 12.97 34.28
N GLU A 102 1.32 12.25 34.76
CA GLU A 102 2.49 11.89 33.97
C GLU A 102 2.14 10.83 32.92
N GLN A 103 1.28 9.84 33.24
CA GLN A 103 0.76 8.91 32.25
C GLN A 103 -0.02 9.64 31.15
N LYS A 104 -0.89 10.59 31.52
CA LYS A 104 -1.69 11.38 30.58
C LYS A 104 -0.80 12.22 29.67
N ALA A 105 0.21 12.88 30.24
CA ALA A 105 1.19 13.66 29.49
C ALA A 105 2.01 12.78 28.54
N ALA A 106 2.47 11.60 29.00
CA ALA A 106 3.23 10.66 28.19
C ALA A 106 2.42 10.13 27.00
N VAL A 107 1.18 9.67 27.23
CA VAL A 107 0.29 9.21 26.14
C VAL A 107 0.03 10.32 25.12
N GLY A 108 -0.22 11.55 25.58
CA GLY A 108 -0.41 12.70 24.70
C GLY A 108 0.84 13.00 23.86
N SER A 109 2.02 12.98 24.48
CA SER A 109 3.30 13.19 23.79
C SER A 109 3.58 12.10 22.76
N TRP A 110 3.47 10.82 23.12
CA TRP A 110 3.68 9.71 22.19
C TRP A 110 2.72 9.75 21.01
N LYS A 111 1.45 10.06 21.27
CA LYS A 111 0.45 10.22 20.21
C LYS A 111 0.84 11.32 19.22
N ASN A 112 1.32 12.45 19.71
CA ASN A 112 1.77 13.55 18.86
C ASN A 112 2.99 13.12 18.03
N THR A 113 4.04 12.61 18.67
CA THR A 113 5.27 12.16 18.01
C THR A 113 4.98 11.16 16.89
N ILE A 114 4.22 10.10 17.17
CA ILE A 114 3.92 9.05 16.18
C ILE A 114 3.03 9.59 15.05
N THR A 115 2.09 10.49 15.36
CA THR A 115 1.26 11.12 14.33
C THR A 115 2.06 12.06 13.43
N GLU A 116 3.06 12.76 13.98
CA GLU A 116 3.95 13.62 13.21
C GLU A 116 4.85 12.79 12.29
N ILE A 117 5.45 11.71 12.78
CA ILE A 117 6.20 10.76 11.93
C ILE A 117 5.31 10.24 10.80
N ALA A 118 4.07 9.81 11.10
CA ALA A 118 3.14 9.35 10.06
C ALA A 118 2.81 10.43 9.01
N LYS A 119 2.84 11.71 9.39
CA LYS A 119 2.68 12.82 8.43
C LYS A 119 3.95 13.05 7.60
N GLU A 120 5.13 12.84 8.19
CA GLU A 120 6.40 12.88 7.46
C GLU A 120 6.44 11.75 6.40
N GLU A 121 5.94 10.56 6.71
CA GLU A 121 5.76 9.48 5.71
C GLU A 121 4.76 9.84 4.59
N MET A 122 3.75 10.68 4.86
CA MET A 122 2.89 11.23 3.79
C MET A 122 3.73 12.06 2.82
N ALA A 123 4.63 12.91 3.35
CA ALA A 123 5.49 13.76 2.53
C ALA A 123 6.51 12.94 1.74
N HIS A 124 7.05 11.86 2.32
CA HIS A 124 7.89 10.89 1.61
C HIS A 124 7.13 10.23 0.46
N LEU A 125 5.94 9.68 0.71
CA LEU A 125 5.11 9.04 -0.31
C LEU A 125 4.85 9.97 -1.49
N LEU A 126 4.53 11.24 -1.23
CA LEU A 126 4.32 12.27 -2.25
C LEU A 126 5.59 12.60 -3.03
N THR A 127 6.72 12.74 -2.34
CA THR A 127 8.02 12.95 -2.98
C THR A 127 8.40 11.76 -3.87
N VAL A 128 8.09 10.53 -3.45
CA VAL A 128 8.25 9.33 -4.28
C VAL A 128 7.36 9.41 -5.52
N GLN A 129 6.12 9.90 -5.43
CA GLN A 129 5.30 10.14 -6.63
C GLN A 129 5.93 11.17 -7.56
N ASN A 130 6.51 12.24 -7.02
CA ASN A 130 7.22 13.25 -7.81
C ASN A 130 8.45 12.67 -8.52
N LEU A 131 9.24 11.84 -7.83
CA LEU A 131 10.35 11.10 -8.43
C LEU A 131 9.89 10.19 -9.58
N ARG A 132 8.73 9.53 -9.43
CA ARG A 132 8.14 8.71 -10.50
C ARG A 132 7.72 9.56 -11.70
N LEU A 133 7.02 10.67 -11.47
CA LEU A 133 6.58 11.59 -12.53
C LEU A 133 7.78 12.22 -13.26
N ALA A 134 8.86 12.54 -12.55
CA ALA A 134 10.10 13.03 -13.13
C ALA A 134 10.69 12.05 -14.17
N LEU A 135 10.44 10.75 -14.00
CA LEU A 135 10.87 9.68 -14.92
C LEU A 135 9.75 9.23 -15.87
N SER A 136 8.65 10.00 -15.99
CA SER A 136 7.46 9.64 -16.77
C SER A 136 6.85 8.28 -16.40
N LEU A 137 7.04 7.87 -15.15
CA LEU A 137 6.41 6.67 -14.60
C LEU A 137 5.03 7.01 -14.03
N PRO A 138 4.06 6.10 -14.13
CA PRO A 138 2.76 6.28 -13.48
C PRO A 138 2.92 6.30 -11.97
N THR A 139 2.07 7.08 -11.29
CA THR A 139 1.99 7.12 -9.83
C THR A 139 1.53 5.78 -9.27
N VAL A 140 1.95 5.49 -8.04
CA VAL A 140 1.62 4.30 -7.26
C VAL A 140 1.21 4.76 -5.88
N VAL A 141 -0.10 4.74 -5.62
CA VAL A 141 -0.69 5.06 -4.30
C VAL A 141 -1.26 3.81 -3.60
N GLU A 142 -1.26 2.67 -4.28
CA GLU A 142 -1.67 1.38 -3.72
C GLU A 142 -0.53 0.70 -2.94
N ARG A 143 -0.90 -0.21 -2.04
CA ARG A 143 -0.02 -1.12 -1.29
C ARG A 143 -0.70 -2.48 -1.15
N ASP A 144 0.00 -3.48 -0.65
CA ASP A 144 -0.63 -4.75 -0.25
C ASP A 144 -1.46 -4.58 1.04
N ASP A 145 -2.47 -5.43 1.20
CA ASP A 145 -3.26 -5.54 2.44
C ASP A 145 -2.42 -6.18 3.55
N PHE A 146 -2.71 -5.83 4.81
CA PHE A 146 -2.05 -6.45 5.95
C PHE A 146 -2.62 -7.85 6.25
N PRO A 147 -1.78 -8.82 6.67
CA PRO A 147 -0.35 -8.71 6.86
C PRO A 147 0.45 -8.63 5.55
N ILE A 148 1.47 -7.77 5.53
CA ILE A 148 2.41 -7.68 4.39
C ILE A 148 3.61 -8.56 4.71
N ILE A 149 3.76 -9.62 3.92
CA ILE A 149 4.83 -10.63 4.06
C ILE A 149 5.88 -10.36 2.97
N GLU A 150 6.44 -9.15 2.96
CA GLU A 150 7.52 -8.81 2.04
C GLU A 150 8.87 -8.85 2.75
N ARG A 151 9.84 -9.57 2.17
CA ARG A 151 11.20 -9.70 2.71
C ARG A 151 12.03 -8.40 2.72
N ILE A 152 11.47 -7.29 2.24
CA ILE A 152 12.06 -5.97 2.40
C ILE A 152 11.94 -5.45 3.83
N TYR A 153 10.97 -5.94 4.59
CA TYR A 153 10.81 -5.59 5.99
C TYR A 153 11.57 -6.56 6.90
N PRO A 154 12.05 -6.08 8.05
CA PRO A 154 12.68 -6.94 9.06
C PRO A 154 11.74 -8.01 9.64
N PHE A 155 10.43 -7.82 9.52
CA PHE A 155 9.38 -8.68 10.05
C PHE A 155 8.10 -8.55 9.22
N ASP A 156 7.16 -9.49 9.41
CA ASP A 156 5.81 -9.38 8.84
C ASP A 156 5.15 -8.10 9.38
N MET A 157 4.68 -7.25 8.47
CA MET A 157 4.04 -5.99 8.84
C MET A 157 2.58 -6.25 9.15
N HIS A 158 2.11 -5.68 10.26
CA HIS A 158 0.76 -5.86 10.76
C HIS A 158 0.20 -4.52 11.25
N LEU A 159 -1.12 -4.34 11.17
CA LEU A 159 -1.79 -3.27 11.92
C LEU A 159 -1.89 -3.70 13.38
N GLU A 160 -1.06 -3.12 14.24
CA GLU A 160 -0.99 -3.46 15.66
C GLU A 160 -1.28 -2.25 16.56
N PRO A 161 -2.03 -2.41 17.66
CA PRO A 161 -2.09 -1.37 18.68
C PRO A 161 -0.68 -0.99 19.14
N LEU A 162 -0.50 0.24 19.62
CA LEU A 162 0.78 0.64 20.18
C LEU A 162 1.03 -0.17 21.45
N GLY A 163 2.02 -1.04 21.37
CA GLY A 163 2.51 -1.91 22.41
C GLY A 163 4.04 -1.96 22.36
N ARG A 164 4.65 -2.60 23.35
CA ARG A 164 6.13 -2.64 23.41
C ARG A 164 6.74 -3.37 22.21
N THR A 165 6.06 -4.41 21.71
CA THR A 165 6.50 -5.18 20.54
C THR A 165 6.33 -4.40 19.23
N SER A 166 5.15 -3.82 18.97
CA SER A 166 4.92 -3.01 17.76
C SER A 166 5.77 -1.74 17.75
N LEU A 167 6.01 -1.11 18.91
CA LEU A 167 6.95 -0.01 19.00
C LEU A 167 8.41 -0.45 18.74
N ALA A 168 8.82 -1.63 19.24
CA ALA A 168 10.14 -2.18 18.94
C ALA A 168 10.31 -2.43 17.43
N LYS A 169 9.26 -2.94 16.78
CA LYS A 169 9.19 -3.08 15.32
C LYS A 169 9.44 -1.73 14.64
N TYR A 170 8.76 -0.66 15.04
CA TYR A 170 8.94 0.67 14.43
C TYR A 170 10.35 1.22 14.64
N VAL A 171 10.93 1.05 15.84
CA VAL A 171 12.34 1.40 16.07
C VAL A 171 13.26 0.66 15.10
N VAL A 172 13.04 -0.64 14.87
CA VAL A 172 13.88 -1.44 13.97
C VAL A 172 13.64 -1.07 12.51
N ALA A 173 12.39 -0.82 12.10
CA ALA A 173 12.03 -0.43 10.73
C ALA A 173 12.57 0.95 10.32
N GLU A 174 12.79 1.85 11.28
CA GLU A 174 13.44 3.14 11.04
C GLU A 174 14.94 3.10 11.36
N SER A 175 15.44 2.05 12.01
CA SER A 175 16.83 2.06 12.46
C SER A 175 17.81 2.02 11.29
N PRO A 176 18.93 2.78 11.40
CA PRO A 176 20.08 2.50 10.57
C PRO A 176 20.56 1.08 10.89
N VAL A 177 21.09 0.39 9.90
CA VAL A 177 21.33 -1.06 10.00
C VAL A 177 22.28 -1.46 11.15
N ASN A 178 23.13 -0.55 11.63
CA ASN A 178 24.03 -0.76 12.78
C ASN A 178 23.68 0.03 14.04
N ALA A 179 22.45 0.51 14.17
CA ALA A 179 22.02 1.30 15.31
C ALA A 179 22.59 0.74 16.65
N PRO A 180 23.36 1.53 17.41
CA PRO A 180 23.96 1.06 18.63
C PRO A 180 22.90 0.97 19.71
N ASN A 181 23.12 0.09 20.69
CA ASN A 181 22.29 0.00 21.91
C ASN A 181 20.80 -0.32 21.66
N ILE A 182 20.48 -1.00 20.56
CA ILE A 182 19.11 -1.49 20.27
C ILE A 182 18.99 -3.02 20.21
N THR A 183 20.01 -3.80 20.59
CA THR A 183 19.99 -5.26 20.50
C THR A 183 18.78 -5.90 21.20
N ASP A 184 18.40 -5.40 22.36
CA ASP A 184 17.21 -5.85 23.10
C ASP A 184 15.90 -5.43 22.43
N ILE A 185 15.89 -4.29 21.71
CA ILE A 185 14.74 -3.85 20.91
C ILE A 185 14.59 -4.74 19.67
N VAL A 186 15.69 -5.04 18.98
CA VAL A 186 15.73 -5.99 17.85
C VAL A 186 15.22 -7.36 18.28
N GLN A 187 15.69 -7.87 19.42
CA GLN A 187 15.20 -9.14 19.97
C GLN A 187 13.69 -9.09 20.25
N LEU A 188 13.19 -7.98 20.80
CA LEU A 188 11.77 -7.82 21.10
C LEU A 188 10.90 -7.69 19.83
N ALA A 189 11.42 -7.10 18.77
CA ALA A 189 10.74 -7.00 17.47
C ALA A 189 10.60 -8.35 16.76
N GLY A 190 11.30 -9.40 17.23
CA GLY A 190 11.36 -10.71 16.59
C GLY A 190 12.61 -10.93 15.73
N GLY A 191 13.60 -10.03 15.82
CA GLY A 191 14.77 -10.00 14.95
C GLY A 191 14.55 -9.15 13.70
N GLY A 192 15.39 -9.39 12.68
CA GLY A 192 15.24 -8.77 11.36
C GLY A 192 16.26 -7.68 11.05
N VAL A 193 16.34 -7.35 9.76
CA VAL A 193 17.22 -6.32 9.19
C VAL A 193 16.36 -5.31 8.46
N ASN A 194 16.57 -4.02 8.71
CA ASN A 194 15.92 -2.97 7.93
C ASN A 194 16.57 -2.87 6.54
N HIS A 195 15.77 -2.98 5.47
CA HIS A 195 16.25 -2.79 4.10
C HIS A 195 15.77 -1.49 3.46
N VAL A 196 15.08 -0.61 4.20
CA VAL A 196 14.53 0.65 3.67
C VAL A 196 15.65 1.61 3.23
N GLY A 197 16.63 1.92 4.09
CA GLY A 197 17.77 2.75 3.69
C GLY A 197 18.59 2.14 2.56
N VAL A 198 18.72 0.82 2.52
CA VAL A 198 19.38 0.11 1.41
C VAL A 198 18.62 0.32 0.09
N LEU A 199 17.29 0.28 0.10
CA LEU A 199 16.47 0.56 -1.08
C LEU A 199 16.68 1.99 -1.58
N TYR A 200 16.69 2.98 -0.67
CA TYR A 200 16.92 4.38 -1.04
C TYR A 200 18.37 4.64 -1.50
N ALA A 201 19.35 3.95 -0.90
CA ALA A 201 20.73 4.00 -1.35
C ALA A 201 20.88 3.41 -2.76
N LEU A 202 20.21 2.30 -3.08
CA LEU A 202 20.15 1.74 -4.44
C LEU A 202 19.52 2.71 -5.43
N LEU A 203 18.46 3.43 -5.04
CA LEU A 203 17.92 4.53 -5.85
C LEU A 203 18.97 5.62 -6.05
N GLY A 204 19.76 5.96 -5.03
CA GLY A 204 20.91 6.86 -5.15
C GLY A 204 21.93 6.39 -6.19
N VAL A 205 22.27 5.10 -6.22
CA VAL A 205 23.13 4.50 -7.25
C VAL A 205 22.51 4.64 -8.64
N VAL A 206 21.22 4.34 -8.76
CA VAL A 206 20.48 4.43 -10.03
C VAL A 206 20.37 5.87 -10.53
N PHE A 207 20.24 6.83 -9.61
CA PHE A 207 20.12 8.26 -9.91
C PHE A 207 21.48 8.93 -10.12
N ALA A 208 22.61 8.31 -9.75
CA ALA A 208 23.91 8.79 -10.18
C ALA A 208 24.11 8.61 -11.69
N ARG A 209 24.97 9.44 -12.28
CA ARG A 209 25.34 9.44 -13.70
C ARG A 209 26.39 8.38 -14.01
N SER A 210 27.30 8.14 -13.08
CA SER A 210 28.43 7.22 -13.27
C SER A 210 29.02 6.78 -11.93
N VAL A 211 29.90 5.78 -12.02
CA VAL A 211 30.77 5.38 -10.89
C VAL A 211 31.60 6.57 -10.39
N ASP A 212 32.15 7.39 -11.29
CA ASP A 212 32.95 8.56 -10.91
C ASP A 212 32.15 9.59 -10.11
N GLU A 213 30.86 9.80 -10.44
CA GLU A 213 30.01 10.69 -9.65
C GLU A 213 29.73 10.10 -8.27
N VAL A 214 29.48 8.78 -8.19
CA VAL A 214 29.26 8.09 -6.91
C VAL A 214 30.48 8.20 -5.99
N GLU A 215 31.69 8.05 -6.53
CA GLU A 215 32.92 8.24 -5.75
C GLU A 215 33.09 9.72 -5.35
N ALA A 216 32.87 10.67 -6.27
CA ALA A 216 33.01 12.10 -6.01
C ALA A 216 32.01 12.64 -4.97
N ASP A 217 30.76 12.17 -4.98
CA ASP A 217 29.74 12.57 -4.00
C ASP A 217 30.14 12.15 -2.57
N ALA A 218 30.77 10.98 -2.42
CA ALA A 218 31.19 10.46 -1.12
C ALA A 218 32.40 11.22 -0.55
N GLU A 219 33.29 11.73 -1.40
CA GLU A 219 34.42 12.57 -0.98
C GLU A 219 33.97 13.88 -0.32
N ALA A 220 32.72 14.31 -0.52
CA ALA A 220 32.14 15.49 0.12
C ALA A 220 31.85 15.32 1.63
N ALA A 221 32.20 14.18 2.22
CA ALA A 221 32.01 13.83 3.64
C ALA A 221 30.54 13.83 4.10
N ASP A 222 29.62 13.57 3.18
CA ASP A 222 28.21 13.35 3.48
C ASP A 222 27.96 11.88 3.85
N PRO A 223 27.49 11.58 5.08
CA PRO A 223 27.24 10.20 5.50
C PRO A 223 26.29 9.44 4.57
N TRP A 224 25.34 10.14 3.93
CA TRP A 224 24.40 9.52 2.99
C TRP A 224 25.10 9.05 1.71
N TYR A 225 25.92 9.90 1.09
CA TYR A 225 26.57 9.54 -0.17
C TYR A 225 27.66 8.48 0.01
N GLU A 226 28.27 8.42 1.20
CA GLU A 226 29.14 7.32 1.55
C GLU A 226 28.37 5.99 1.65
N MET A 227 27.15 5.96 2.19
CA MET A 227 26.26 4.77 2.12
C MET A 227 25.94 4.40 0.65
N VAL A 228 25.63 5.38 -0.20
CA VAL A 228 25.34 5.14 -1.62
C VAL A 228 26.53 4.48 -2.32
N ARG A 229 27.74 5.01 -2.15
CA ARG A 229 28.98 4.46 -2.76
C ARG A 229 29.23 3.01 -2.40
N GLN A 230 28.98 2.71 -1.15
CA GLN A 230 29.16 1.41 -0.56
C GLN A 230 28.16 0.37 -1.07
N VAL A 231 26.88 0.75 -1.15
CA VAL A 231 25.84 -0.06 -1.80
C VAL A 231 26.17 -0.23 -3.29
N ALA A 232 26.71 0.79 -3.94
CA ALA A 232 27.10 0.74 -5.35
C ALA A 232 28.14 -0.36 -5.63
N TYR A 233 29.18 -0.48 -4.79
CA TYR A 233 30.21 -1.52 -4.93
C TYR A 233 29.59 -2.92 -4.97
N LEU A 234 28.61 -3.18 -4.09
CA LEU A 234 27.91 -4.45 -4.04
C LEU A 234 26.96 -4.62 -5.22
N ALA A 235 26.20 -3.59 -5.57
CA ALA A 235 25.28 -3.58 -6.70
C ALA A 235 26.00 -3.91 -8.03
N TYR A 236 27.14 -3.26 -8.30
CA TYR A 236 27.93 -3.50 -9.51
C TYR A 236 28.49 -4.92 -9.59
N SER A 237 28.75 -5.55 -8.44
CA SER A 237 29.20 -6.95 -8.39
C SER A 237 28.09 -7.94 -8.75
N GLN A 238 26.83 -7.61 -8.44
CA GLN A 238 25.68 -8.44 -8.82
C GLN A 238 25.38 -8.34 -10.31
N HIS A 239 25.28 -7.10 -10.83
CA HIS A 239 24.93 -6.85 -12.23
C HIS A 239 25.95 -5.99 -12.95
N PRO A 240 27.04 -6.58 -13.45
CA PRO A 240 27.95 -5.90 -14.36
C PRO A 240 27.32 -5.76 -15.76
N PRO A 241 27.69 -4.72 -16.54
CA PRO A 241 28.65 -3.67 -16.19
C PRO A 241 28.01 -2.55 -15.36
N SER A 242 28.78 -1.86 -14.50
CA SER A 242 28.27 -0.76 -13.63
C SER A 242 27.41 0.29 -14.35
N ARG A 243 27.73 0.61 -15.60
CA ARG A 243 26.91 1.52 -16.44
C ARG A 243 25.44 1.11 -16.61
N SER A 244 25.06 -0.16 -16.37
CA SER A 244 23.67 -0.62 -16.43
C SER A 244 22.83 -0.24 -15.22
N TRP A 245 23.42 0.48 -14.24
CA TRP A 245 22.73 0.97 -13.06
C TRP A 245 22.25 2.41 -13.21
N HIS A 246 23.01 3.25 -13.91
CA HIS A 246 22.83 4.69 -13.93
C HIS A 246 21.81 5.16 -14.97
N LEU A 247 20.81 5.92 -14.54
CA LEU A 247 19.87 6.61 -15.44
C LEU A 247 20.65 7.59 -16.33
N PRO A 248 20.32 7.75 -17.62
CA PRO A 248 20.86 8.83 -18.44
C PRO A 248 20.22 10.18 -18.10
N ASP A 249 20.87 11.30 -18.44
CA ASP A 249 20.40 12.64 -18.07
C ASP A 249 19.05 13.00 -18.74
N ASP A 250 18.76 12.44 -19.91
CA ASP A 250 17.50 12.60 -20.64
C ASP A 250 16.34 11.77 -20.07
N ALA A 251 16.58 10.94 -19.03
CA ALA A 251 15.52 10.23 -18.32
C ALA A 251 14.66 11.14 -17.44
N PHE A 252 15.15 12.32 -17.07
CA PHE A 252 14.45 13.27 -16.23
C PHE A 252 13.67 14.26 -17.10
N HIS A 253 12.40 14.47 -16.77
CA HIS A 253 11.47 15.31 -17.52
C HIS A 253 11.08 16.57 -16.72
N PRO A 254 11.78 17.71 -16.90
CA PRO A 254 11.51 18.94 -16.15
C PRO A 254 10.07 19.44 -16.27
N ALA A 255 9.42 19.21 -17.41
CA ALA A 255 8.03 19.59 -17.63
C ALA A 255 7.04 18.89 -16.66
N SER A 256 7.42 17.75 -16.09
CA SER A 256 6.60 17.03 -15.11
C SER A 256 6.38 17.82 -13.81
N VAL A 257 7.27 18.78 -13.47
CA VAL A 257 7.14 19.62 -12.27
C VAL A 257 5.79 20.34 -12.22
N ALA A 258 5.21 20.66 -13.37
CA ALA A 258 3.88 21.28 -13.45
C ALA A 258 2.77 20.41 -12.80
N VAL A 259 2.89 19.09 -12.82
CA VAL A 259 1.89 18.15 -12.29
C VAL A 259 2.32 17.46 -10.99
N GLN A 260 3.50 17.81 -10.46
CA GLN A 260 4.02 17.29 -9.20
C GLN A 260 3.42 17.96 -7.97
N GLY A 261 3.33 17.24 -6.86
CA GLY A 261 2.88 17.78 -5.58
C GLY A 261 3.91 18.72 -4.97
N THR A 262 3.47 19.86 -4.43
CA THR A 262 4.37 20.87 -3.87
C THR A 262 4.33 20.89 -2.34
N GLN A 263 5.36 21.47 -1.71
CA GLN A 263 5.35 21.75 -0.27
C GLN A 263 4.12 22.56 0.16
N ALA A 264 3.74 23.58 -0.62
CA ALA A 264 2.61 24.46 -0.30
C ALA A 264 1.27 23.72 -0.34
N ASP A 265 1.11 22.76 -1.26
CA ASP A 265 -0.10 21.94 -1.33
C ASP A 265 -0.34 21.15 -0.04
N TRP A 266 0.73 20.71 0.64
CA TRP A 266 0.62 19.71 1.71
C TRP A 266 0.96 20.24 3.10
N VAL A 267 1.88 21.19 3.22
CA VAL A 267 2.18 21.80 4.53
C VAL A 267 1.20 22.91 4.86
N ASP A 268 1.01 23.85 3.93
CA ASP A 268 0.19 25.03 4.21
C ASP A 268 -1.31 24.69 4.21
N ASN A 269 -1.76 23.82 3.30
CA ASN A 269 -3.19 23.53 3.11
C ASN A 269 -3.70 22.28 3.85
N ALA A 270 -2.86 21.27 4.09
CA ALA A 270 -3.28 20.05 4.81
C ALA A 270 -3.10 20.13 6.33
N GLY A 271 -2.43 21.16 6.85
CA GLY A 271 -2.08 21.28 8.27
C GLY A 271 -0.84 20.45 8.60
N GLY A 272 0.19 20.60 7.78
CA GLY A 272 1.45 19.90 7.93
C GLY A 272 2.26 20.39 9.13
N THR A 273 3.33 19.67 9.43
CA THR A 273 4.29 19.99 10.50
C THR A 273 5.56 20.55 9.87
N GLU A 274 6.41 21.19 10.67
CA GLU A 274 7.72 21.67 10.21
C GLU A 274 8.57 20.54 9.60
N GLY A 275 8.40 19.31 10.11
CA GLY A 275 9.08 18.12 9.61
C GLY A 275 8.59 17.60 8.25
N MET A 276 7.38 17.99 7.78
CA MET A 276 6.89 17.54 6.47
C MET A 276 7.63 18.26 5.34
N ARG A 277 8.42 17.52 4.55
CA ARG A 277 9.19 18.07 3.42
C ARG A 277 8.83 17.34 2.13
N VAL A 278 8.23 18.06 1.19
CA VAL A 278 7.84 17.57 -0.14
C VAL A 278 8.74 18.19 -1.20
N PHE A 279 9.43 17.34 -1.95
CA PHE A 279 10.35 17.78 -3.01
C PHE A 279 9.74 17.63 -4.39
N THR A 280 9.72 18.72 -5.15
CA THR A 280 9.58 18.65 -6.60
C THR A 280 10.91 18.26 -7.23
N VAL A 281 10.87 17.49 -8.32
CA VAL A 281 12.02 16.92 -9.01
C VAL A 281 11.91 17.16 -10.51
N GLY A 282 12.65 18.13 -11.04
CA GLY A 282 12.77 18.37 -12.47
C GLY A 282 14.07 17.84 -13.08
N SER A 283 15.05 17.48 -12.25
CA SER A 283 16.40 17.12 -12.64
C SER A 283 17.00 16.01 -11.77
N ARG A 284 18.10 15.43 -12.24
CA ARG A 284 18.90 14.45 -11.49
C ARG A 284 19.33 14.98 -10.11
N ALA A 285 19.83 16.21 -10.07
CA ALA A 285 20.35 16.81 -8.83
C ALA A 285 19.26 16.95 -7.78
N GLU A 286 18.07 17.41 -8.18
CA GLU A 286 16.91 17.49 -7.29
C GLU A 286 16.44 16.09 -6.86
N GLY A 287 16.47 15.11 -7.75
CA GLY A 287 16.12 13.73 -7.44
C GLY A 287 17.07 13.10 -6.41
N LYS A 288 18.38 13.26 -6.59
CA LYS A 288 19.41 12.82 -5.62
C LYS A 288 19.21 13.50 -4.26
N ASN A 289 18.92 14.80 -4.25
CA ASN A 289 18.66 15.54 -3.01
C ASN A 289 17.40 15.05 -2.29
N ALA A 290 16.32 14.76 -3.02
CA ALA A 290 15.10 14.19 -2.45
C ALA A 290 15.33 12.82 -1.81
N LEU A 291 16.07 11.93 -2.50
CA LEU A 291 16.43 10.60 -1.96
C LEU A 291 17.28 10.70 -0.69
N ARG A 292 18.24 11.62 -0.69
CA ARG A 292 19.08 11.93 0.47
C ARG A 292 18.27 12.42 1.66
N ASP A 293 17.34 13.35 1.43
CA ASP A 293 16.52 13.92 2.50
C ASP A 293 15.64 12.85 3.17
N ILE A 294 14.94 12.03 2.37
CA ILE A 294 14.11 10.92 2.86
C ILE A 294 14.96 9.94 3.70
N GLY A 295 16.12 9.51 3.16
CA GLY A 295 17.00 8.57 3.86
C GLY A 295 17.53 9.10 5.18
N LEU A 296 17.87 10.39 5.26
CA LEU A 296 18.33 11.02 6.50
C LEU A 296 17.20 11.23 7.52
N GLN A 297 15.98 11.54 7.07
CA GLN A 297 14.83 11.74 7.97
C GLN A 297 14.41 10.45 8.66
N GLY A 298 14.39 9.33 7.94
CA GLY A 298 14.09 8.02 8.53
C GLY A 298 15.16 7.58 9.53
N GLU A 299 16.37 7.32 9.04
CA GLU A 299 17.38 6.57 9.79
C GLU A 299 18.29 7.42 10.69
N GLY A 300 18.46 8.72 10.43
CA GLY A 300 19.39 9.55 11.19
C GLY A 300 20.83 9.02 11.15
N MET A 301 21.59 9.40 10.12
CA MET A 301 22.98 8.93 9.99
C MET A 301 23.84 9.42 11.17
N GLN A 302 24.58 8.52 11.81
CA GLN A 302 25.58 8.90 12.83
C GLN A 302 26.57 9.90 12.21
N ASN A 303 26.70 11.07 12.86
CA ASN A 303 27.45 12.26 12.45
C ASN A 303 26.69 13.31 11.61
N ALA A 304 25.44 13.05 11.21
CA ALA A 304 24.54 14.13 10.80
C ALA A 304 24.03 14.85 12.06
N ALA A 305 24.02 16.18 12.06
CA ALA A 305 23.52 17.00 13.17
C ALA A 305 21.99 16.91 13.39
N SER A 306 21.33 15.84 12.94
CA SER A 306 19.88 15.67 12.99
C SER A 306 19.48 14.86 14.22
N ALA A 307 19.33 15.54 15.36
CA ALA A 307 18.80 14.97 16.60
C ALA A 307 17.28 14.64 16.56
N ASP A 308 16.70 14.46 15.37
CA ASP A 308 15.24 14.43 15.13
C ASP A 308 14.79 13.37 14.09
N SER A 309 15.59 12.33 13.82
CA SER A 309 15.19 11.25 12.89
C SER A 309 13.98 10.44 13.39
N HIS A 310 13.28 9.74 12.49
CA HIS A 310 12.19 8.83 12.88
C HIS A 310 12.71 7.76 13.85
N PHE A 311 13.88 7.18 13.57
CA PHE A 311 14.57 6.24 14.45
C PHE A 311 14.74 6.79 15.87
N ASP A 312 15.33 7.98 16.01
CA ASP A 312 15.59 8.59 17.31
C ASP A 312 14.28 8.86 18.06
N ARG A 313 13.26 9.37 17.36
CA ARG A 313 11.95 9.69 17.96
C ARG A 313 11.21 8.43 18.42
N PHE A 314 11.19 7.35 17.63
CA PHE A 314 10.61 6.08 18.09
C PHE A 314 11.41 5.47 19.25
N ARG A 315 12.75 5.52 19.19
CA ARG A 315 13.60 5.04 20.27
C ARG A 315 13.34 5.80 21.57
N ASP A 316 13.10 7.11 21.48
CA ASP A 316 12.79 7.96 22.60
C ASP A 316 11.40 7.66 23.18
N VAL A 317 10.40 7.34 22.36
CA VAL A 317 9.13 6.79 22.86
C VAL A 317 9.37 5.47 23.62
N PHE A 318 10.24 4.60 23.11
CA PHE A 318 10.52 3.30 23.71
C PHE A 318 11.32 3.39 25.03
N ARG A 319 12.32 4.26 25.09
CA ARG A 319 13.30 4.38 26.19
C ARG A 319 13.02 5.52 27.16
N GLY A 320 12.22 6.50 26.77
CA GLY A 320 12.16 7.82 27.40
C GLY A 320 13.34 8.70 26.94
N PRO A 321 13.12 9.98 26.59
CA PRO A 321 14.20 10.93 26.29
C PRO A 321 15.20 11.09 27.44
N THR A 322 16.41 11.54 27.12
CA THR A 322 17.41 11.91 28.13
C THR A 322 16.90 13.07 28.99
N GLY A 323 16.88 12.91 30.33
CA GLY A 323 16.43 13.97 31.27
C GLY A 323 15.15 13.66 32.07
N ASN A 324 14.55 12.49 31.84
CA ASN A 324 13.39 11.88 32.53
C ASN A 324 11.97 12.23 32.00
N PRO A 325 11.57 11.59 30.88
CA PRO A 325 10.15 11.35 30.56
C PRO A 325 9.86 9.85 30.48
N ILE A 326 8.69 9.44 30.95
CA ILE A 326 8.29 8.03 31.13
C ILE A 326 8.57 7.21 29.86
N PRO A 327 9.29 6.07 29.94
CA PRO A 327 9.43 5.13 28.82
C PRO A 327 8.11 4.43 28.53
N PHE A 328 7.94 3.93 27.30
CA PHE A 328 6.81 3.04 27.02
C PHE A 328 6.78 1.87 28.03
N PRO A 329 5.64 1.57 28.66
CA PRO A 329 5.58 0.62 29.76
C PRO A 329 5.96 -0.80 29.35
N LYS A 330 6.48 -1.57 30.30
CA LYS A 330 6.60 -3.03 30.15
C LYS A 330 5.21 -3.69 30.27
N PRO A 331 4.98 -4.85 29.65
CA PRO A 331 3.74 -5.60 29.84
C PRO A 331 3.38 -5.75 31.32
N GLY A 332 2.12 -5.47 31.66
CA GLY A 332 1.60 -5.54 33.02
C GLY A 332 1.79 -4.29 33.89
N ALA A 333 2.57 -3.28 33.48
CA ALA A 333 2.74 -2.06 34.28
C ALA A 333 1.51 -1.13 34.24
N TRP A 334 1.04 -0.81 33.03
CA TRP A 334 -0.25 -0.15 32.73
C TRP A 334 -0.48 -0.23 31.21
N SER A 335 -1.68 0.13 30.73
CA SER A 335 -2.07 -0.01 29.31
C SER A 335 -2.32 1.34 28.64
N PRO A 336 -1.34 1.88 27.88
CA PRO A 336 -1.49 3.13 27.13
C PRO A 336 -2.53 3.08 26.02
N ALA A 337 -2.70 1.91 25.40
CA ALA A 337 -3.62 1.69 24.29
C ALA A 337 -4.94 1.04 24.76
N TYR A 338 -5.99 1.24 23.96
CA TYR A 338 -7.20 0.44 24.00
C TYR A 338 -6.92 -0.99 23.52
N PRO A 339 -7.68 -2.00 24.00
CA PRO A 339 -7.59 -3.37 23.50
C PRO A 339 -8.29 -3.48 22.14
N VAL A 340 -7.61 -3.05 21.09
CA VAL A 340 -8.05 -3.17 19.69
C VAL A 340 -7.39 -4.38 19.02
N PRO A 341 -8.03 -5.00 18.01
CA PRO A 341 -7.48 -6.19 17.36
C PRO A 341 -6.18 -5.86 16.58
N GLN A 342 -5.41 -6.88 16.29
CA GLN A 342 -4.43 -6.82 15.20
C GLN A 342 -5.18 -6.99 13.86
N ASP A 343 -4.71 -6.40 12.76
CA ASP A 343 -5.23 -6.60 11.40
C ASP A 343 -6.78 -6.64 11.31
N PRO A 344 -7.50 -5.61 11.76
CA PRO A 344 -8.96 -5.67 11.84
C PRO A 344 -9.60 -5.94 10.48
N VAL A 345 -10.58 -6.85 10.46
CA VAL A 345 -11.36 -7.17 9.26
C VAL A 345 -12.86 -7.03 9.51
N ILE A 346 -13.61 -6.58 8.51
CA ILE A 346 -15.07 -6.56 8.59
C ILE A 346 -15.59 -7.99 8.34
N SER A 347 -16.08 -8.65 9.38
CA SER A 347 -16.57 -10.04 9.30
C SER A 347 -17.67 -10.30 10.31
N ASN A 348 -18.60 -11.20 9.98
CA ASN A 348 -19.66 -11.63 10.89
C ASN A 348 -19.21 -12.80 11.80
N ASP A 349 -18.02 -13.36 11.58
CA ASP A 349 -17.47 -14.37 12.46
C ASP A 349 -16.98 -13.72 13.77
N ALA A 350 -17.81 -13.74 14.80
CA ALA A 350 -17.47 -13.15 16.09
C ALA A 350 -16.35 -13.91 16.84
N ASN A 351 -15.99 -15.12 16.41
CA ASN A 351 -14.91 -15.91 17.01
C ASN A 351 -13.53 -15.55 16.43
N ASP A 352 -13.50 -14.95 15.24
CA ASP A 352 -12.27 -14.45 14.65
C ASP A 352 -11.74 -13.27 15.50
N PRO A 353 -10.51 -13.34 16.04
CA PRO A 353 -9.93 -12.27 16.86
C PRO A 353 -9.73 -10.95 16.09
N HIS A 354 -9.68 -11.01 14.76
CA HIS A 354 -9.53 -9.86 13.87
C HIS A 354 -10.87 -9.22 13.48
N ALA A 355 -11.97 -9.98 13.60
CA ALA A 355 -13.26 -9.57 13.06
C ALA A 355 -13.93 -8.44 13.84
N ILE A 356 -14.38 -7.41 13.12
CA ILE A 356 -15.36 -6.42 13.56
C ILE A 356 -16.73 -6.97 13.19
N SER A 357 -17.46 -7.51 14.18
CA SER A 357 -18.79 -8.11 14.01
C SER A 357 -19.92 -7.26 14.61
N ASN A 358 -19.59 -6.26 15.44
CA ASN A 358 -20.59 -5.31 15.93
C ASN A 358 -21.17 -4.48 14.76
N PRO A 359 -22.50 -4.45 14.55
CA PRO A 359 -23.10 -3.80 13.38
C PRO A 359 -22.77 -2.31 13.24
N LEU A 360 -22.77 -1.55 14.34
CA LEU A 360 -22.44 -0.12 14.32
C LEU A 360 -20.95 0.10 14.00
N ALA A 361 -20.08 -0.73 14.58
CA ALA A 361 -18.65 -0.68 14.27
C ALA A 361 -18.37 -1.07 12.81
N GLN A 362 -19.08 -2.05 12.26
CA GLN A 362 -18.99 -2.39 10.84
C GLN A 362 -19.39 -1.23 9.94
N ASP A 363 -20.48 -0.51 10.26
CA ASP A 363 -20.91 0.64 9.46
C ASP A 363 -19.82 1.76 9.46
N TRP A 364 -19.22 2.04 10.62
CA TRP A 364 -18.08 2.97 10.70
C TRP A 364 -16.84 2.48 9.94
N ALA A 365 -16.53 1.19 9.99
CA ALA A 365 -15.40 0.60 9.28
C ALA A 365 -15.61 0.64 7.75
N LYS A 366 -16.83 0.33 7.26
CA LYS A 366 -17.19 0.46 5.83
C LYS A 366 -17.13 1.91 5.36
N LEU A 367 -17.61 2.84 6.17
CA LEU A 367 -17.50 4.27 5.88
C LEU A 367 -16.03 4.70 5.75
N ALA A 368 -15.16 4.20 6.64
CA ALA A 368 -13.73 4.44 6.54
C ALA A 368 -13.12 3.85 5.27
N ASP A 369 -13.47 2.63 4.89
CA ASP A 369 -12.96 2.02 3.64
C ASP A 369 -13.35 2.87 2.42
N HIS A 370 -14.57 3.41 2.36
CA HIS A 370 -14.96 4.35 1.30
C HIS A 370 -14.16 5.66 1.34
N GLN A 371 -13.89 6.21 2.52
CA GLN A 371 -13.08 7.42 2.65
C GLN A 371 -11.62 7.16 2.27
N TYR A 372 -11.08 5.98 2.55
CA TYR A 372 -9.74 5.60 2.13
C TYR A 372 -9.66 5.41 0.61
N ALA A 373 -10.67 4.78 0.01
CA ALA A 373 -10.82 4.71 -1.44
C ALA A 373 -10.88 6.10 -2.09
N LEU A 374 -11.68 7.01 -1.53
CA LEU A 374 -11.77 8.38 -2.00
C LEU A 374 -10.43 9.11 -1.89
N LEU A 375 -9.70 8.92 -0.79
CA LEU A 375 -8.37 9.49 -0.59
C LEU A 375 -7.41 9.06 -1.70
N LEU A 376 -7.27 7.75 -1.93
CA LEU A 376 -6.35 7.22 -2.93
C LEU A 376 -6.74 7.64 -4.36
N GLY A 377 -8.02 7.56 -4.70
CA GLY A 377 -8.53 7.98 -6.01
C GLY A 377 -8.34 9.49 -6.24
N SER A 378 -8.61 10.32 -5.24
CA SER A 378 -8.44 11.78 -5.35
C SER A 378 -6.98 12.17 -5.48
N LEU A 379 -6.09 11.49 -4.75
CA LEU A 379 -4.65 11.72 -4.84
C LEU A 379 -4.09 11.30 -6.22
N GLN A 380 -4.51 10.15 -6.75
CA GLN A 380 -4.09 9.72 -8.08
C GLN A 380 -4.65 10.66 -9.17
N GLN A 381 -5.91 11.08 -9.07
CA GLN A 381 -6.47 12.09 -9.97
C GLN A 381 -5.73 13.42 -9.88
N TYR A 382 -5.36 13.86 -8.67
CA TYR A 382 -4.61 15.09 -8.45
C TYR A 382 -3.30 15.12 -9.25
N PHE A 383 -2.56 14.01 -9.33
CA PHE A 383 -1.32 13.92 -10.11
C PHE A 383 -1.55 13.86 -11.63
N LEU A 384 -2.76 13.55 -12.08
CA LEU A 384 -3.14 13.57 -13.50
C LEU A 384 -3.70 14.93 -13.95
N THR A 385 -3.95 15.84 -13.00
CA THR A 385 -4.62 17.11 -13.26
C THR A 385 -3.58 18.24 -13.25
N THR A 386 -3.61 19.06 -14.30
CA THR A 386 -2.80 20.28 -14.35
C THR A 386 -3.21 21.24 -13.22
N PRO A 387 -2.32 22.12 -12.75
CA PRO A 387 -2.58 23.01 -11.61
C PRO A 387 -3.60 24.11 -11.95
N THR A 388 -4.87 23.73 -11.91
CA THR A 388 -6.07 24.57 -12.05
C THR A 388 -6.91 24.50 -10.76
N ALA A 389 -8.04 25.20 -10.70
CA ALA A 389 -8.99 25.13 -9.57
C ALA A 389 -9.50 23.70 -9.28
N ASP A 390 -9.53 22.84 -10.31
CA ASP A 390 -9.89 21.43 -10.20
C ASP A 390 -8.90 20.67 -9.31
N ARG A 391 -7.61 21.03 -9.39
CA ARG A 391 -6.55 20.41 -8.60
C ARG A 391 -6.66 20.76 -7.12
N GLU A 392 -7.02 22.00 -6.79
CA GLU A 392 -7.31 22.41 -5.41
C GLU A 392 -8.50 21.63 -4.83
N THR A 393 -9.54 21.40 -5.65
CA THR A 393 -10.69 20.59 -5.24
C THR A 393 -10.30 19.16 -4.92
N LEU A 394 -9.43 18.54 -5.74
CA LEU A 394 -8.93 17.18 -5.52
C LEU A 394 -8.02 17.07 -4.30
N LEU A 395 -7.16 18.07 -4.07
CA LEU A 395 -6.37 18.18 -2.85
C LEU A 395 -7.28 18.29 -1.62
N SER A 396 -8.30 19.15 -1.69
CA SER A 396 -9.32 19.29 -0.64
C SER A 396 -10.08 17.99 -0.38
N ALA A 397 -10.38 17.23 -1.44
CA ALA A 397 -10.99 15.90 -1.34
C ALA A 397 -10.08 14.92 -0.58
N ALA A 398 -8.80 14.81 -0.97
CA ALA A 398 -7.83 13.97 -0.29
C ALA A 398 -7.67 14.37 1.19
N VAL A 399 -7.47 15.64 1.49
CA VAL A 399 -7.35 16.15 2.87
C VAL A 399 -8.62 15.94 3.68
N GLY A 400 -9.79 16.15 3.07
CA GLY A 400 -11.09 15.89 3.67
C GLY A 400 -11.25 14.42 4.08
N ALA A 401 -10.91 13.51 3.17
CA ALA A 401 -10.94 12.07 3.37
C ALA A 401 -9.94 11.62 4.46
N MET A 402 -8.71 12.15 4.48
CA MET A 402 -7.75 11.91 5.58
C MET A 402 -8.33 12.30 6.95
N ARG A 403 -8.96 13.47 7.03
CA ARG A 403 -9.61 13.92 8.28
C ARG A 403 -10.82 13.04 8.63
N ALA A 404 -11.55 12.52 7.65
CA ALA A 404 -12.64 11.58 7.85
C ALA A 404 -12.14 10.24 8.42
N LEU A 405 -11.04 9.70 7.89
CA LEU A 405 -10.39 8.49 8.42
C LEU A 405 -9.96 8.65 9.88
N LYS A 406 -9.36 9.80 10.22
CA LYS A 406 -9.04 10.13 11.62
C LYS A 406 -10.29 10.14 12.50
N ARG A 407 -11.38 10.79 12.06
CA ARG A 407 -12.64 10.82 12.82
C ARG A 407 -13.22 9.41 13.00
N ALA A 408 -13.29 8.61 11.94
CA ALA A 408 -13.79 7.24 12.00
C ALA A 408 -12.94 6.38 12.95
N SER A 409 -11.61 6.50 12.90
CA SER A 409 -10.70 5.80 13.81
C SER A 409 -10.99 6.14 15.27
N LEU A 410 -11.14 7.43 15.59
CA LEU A 410 -11.44 7.88 16.95
C LEU A 410 -12.83 7.45 17.44
N GLN A 411 -13.77 7.15 16.54
CA GLN A 411 -15.07 6.57 16.90
C GLN A 411 -14.97 5.05 17.09
N LEU A 412 -14.31 4.35 16.17
CA LEU A 412 -14.16 2.89 16.21
C LEU A 412 -13.53 2.40 17.52
N VAL A 413 -12.47 3.06 17.99
CA VAL A 413 -11.81 2.69 19.27
C VAL A 413 -12.67 2.92 20.51
N GLN A 414 -13.87 3.50 20.36
CA GLN A 414 -14.86 3.67 21.43
C GLN A 414 -16.00 2.65 21.33
N LEU A 415 -16.16 2.01 20.17
CA LEU A 415 -17.17 0.99 19.95
C LEU A 415 -16.61 -0.40 20.28
N PRO A 416 -17.44 -1.33 20.78
CA PRO A 416 -17.01 -2.70 20.97
C PRO A 416 -16.83 -3.38 19.60
N ARG A 417 -15.80 -4.22 19.47
CA ARG A 417 -15.51 -4.99 18.25
C ARG A 417 -16.60 -6.03 17.95
N THR A 418 -17.10 -6.69 19.00
CA THR A 418 -18.17 -7.69 18.94
C THR A 418 -19.33 -7.26 19.86
N VAL A 419 -20.51 -7.85 19.72
CA VAL A 419 -21.67 -7.48 20.56
C VAL A 419 -21.47 -7.85 22.04
N ALA A 420 -20.71 -8.91 22.32
CA ALA A 420 -20.53 -9.46 23.67
C ALA A 420 -19.14 -9.21 24.28
N GLY A 421 -18.19 -8.62 23.53
CA GLY A 421 -16.80 -8.46 23.93
C GLY A 421 -16.49 -7.10 24.56
N ALA A 422 -15.44 -7.07 25.38
CA ALA A 422 -14.88 -5.83 25.95
C ALA A 422 -13.86 -5.14 25.03
N ASP A 423 -13.34 -5.87 24.03
CA ASP A 423 -12.39 -5.36 23.04
C ASP A 423 -13.04 -4.31 22.14
N ARG A 424 -12.24 -3.35 21.70
CA ARG A 424 -12.69 -2.21 20.89
C ARG A 424 -12.46 -2.47 19.40
N ALA A 425 -13.31 -1.88 18.57
CA ALA A 425 -13.08 -1.89 17.12
C ALA A 425 -11.92 -0.94 16.75
N ALA A 426 -11.40 -1.10 15.55
CA ALA A 426 -10.37 -0.20 15.00
C ALA A 426 -10.46 -0.15 13.48
N LEU A 427 -9.73 0.78 12.86
CA LEU A 427 -9.80 1.01 11.44
C LEU A 427 -9.09 -0.13 10.66
N PRO A 428 -9.77 -0.83 9.72
CA PRO A 428 -9.15 -1.86 8.91
C PRO A 428 -8.04 -1.37 7.98
N PHE A 429 -8.12 -0.11 7.51
CA PHE A 429 -7.31 0.38 6.40
C PHE A 429 -7.30 -0.60 5.20
N THR A 430 -8.46 -1.16 4.86
CA THR A 430 -8.58 -2.12 3.76
C THR A 430 -8.22 -1.45 2.45
N VAL A 431 -7.31 -2.03 1.68
CA VAL A 431 -6.97 -1.49 0.35
C VAL A 431 -8.20 -1.64 -0.58
N PRO A 432 -8.64 -0.57 -1.25
CA PRO A 432 -9.81 -0.63 -2.12
C PRO A 432 -9.58 -1.58 -3.30
N LYS A 433 -10.44 -2.58 -3.44
CA LYS A 433 -10.31 -3.64 -4.47
C LYS A 433 -10.65 -3.15 -5.88
N ASP A 434 -11.38 -2.06 -5.96
CA ASP A 434 -11.89 -1.41 -7.17
C ASP A 434 -11.10 -0.14 -7.52
N LEU A 435 -9.99 0.14 -6.81
CA LEU A 435 -9.08 1.20 -7.21
C LEU A 435 -8.58 0.92 -8.63
N PRO A 436 -8.71 1.88 -9.57
CA PRO A 436 -8.27 1.66 -10.94
C PRO A 436 -6.76 1.38 -11.02
N ALA A 437 -6.39 0.56 -12.00
CA ALA A 437 -5.01 0.07 -12.15
C ALA A 437 -3.99 1.21 -12.31
N ILE A 438 -2.74 0.93 -11.94
CA ILE A 438 -1.60 1.81 -12.19
C ILE A 438 -1.60 2.24 -13.68
N GLY A 439 -1.49 3.55 -13.91
CA GLY A 439 -1.52 4.13 -15.26
C GLY A 439 -2.92 4.50 -15.78
N ALA A 440 -3.98 4.33 -14.99
CA ALA A 440 -5.29 4.90 -15.29
C ALA A 440 -5.17 6.42 -15.54
N THR A 441 -5.86 6.92 -16.57
CA THR A 441 -5.77 8.32 -17.04
C THR A 441 -6.88 9.21 -16.50
N ASN A 442 -7.90 8.63 -15.86
CA ASN A 442 -8.99 9.37 -15.22
C ASN A 442 -9.61 8.53 -14.09
N LEU A 443 -9.63 9.11 -12.89
CA LEU A 443 -10.14 8.55 -11.64
C LEU A 443 -11.41 9.27 -11.16
N LEU A 444 -11.85 10.35 -11.81
CA LEU A 444 -13.06 11.09 -11.40
C LEU A 444 -14.32 10.21 -11.31
N PRO A 445 -14.62 9.32 -12.28
CA PRO A 445 -15.78 8.43 -12.17
C PRO A 445 -15.72 7.51 -10.94
N PHE A 446 -14.53 7.02 -10.61
CA PHE A 446 -14.29 6.20 -9.42
C PHE A 446 -14.52 7.02 -8.15
N CYS A 447 -13.93 8.22 -8.04
CA CYS A 447 -14.13 9.09 -6.88
C CYS A 447 -15.62 9.45 -6.66
N ILE A 448 -16.35 9.73 -7.74
CA ILE A 448 -17.79 10.02 -7.71
C ILE A 448 -18.59 8.79 -7.24
N ALA A 449 -18.31 7.60 -7.78
CA ALA A 449 -19.00 6.37 -7.38
C ALA A 449 -18.73 6.02 -5.90
N THR A 450 -17.49 6.18 -5.46
CA THR A 450 -17.08 5.98 -4.06
C THR A 450 -17.80 6.96 -3.13
N LEU A 451 -17.88 8.24 -3.48
CA LEU A 451 -18.63 9.24 -2.70
C LEU A 451 -20.12 8.93 -2.61
N ASN A 452 -20.76 8.53 -3.72
CA ASN A 452 -22.16 8.14 -3.69
C ASN A 452 -22.41 6.98 -2.70
N SER A 453 -21.51 5.99 -2.68
CA SER A 453 -21.58 4.86 -1.76
C SER A 453 -21.38 5.30 -0.30
N ALA A 454 -20.40 6.19 -0.04
CA ALA A 454 -20.18 6.77 1.28
C ALA A 454 -21.39 7.57 1.78
N ILE A 455 -21.99 8.41 0.92
CA ILE A 455 -23.16 9.23 1.24
C ILE A 455 -24.37 8.37 1.55
N ALA A 456 -24.63 7.32 0.77
CA ALA A 456 -25.74 6.40 1.03
C ALA A 456 -25.60 5.71 2.40
N LEU A 457 -24.37 5.33 2.78
CA LEU A 457 -24.11 4.78 4.11
C LEU A 457 -24.27 5.84 5.21
N LEU A 458 -23.79 7.06 4.98
CA LEU A 458 -23.98 8.19 5.90
C LEU A 458 -25.47 8.53 6.09
N ASP A 459 -26.28 8.50 5.03
CA ASP A 459 -27.73 8.70 5.11
C ASP A 459 -28.38 7.68 6.05
N LYS A 460 -28.03 6.40 5.91
CA LYS A 460 -28.49 5.31 6.78
C LYS A 460 -28.08 5.59 8.24
N MET A 461 -26.81 5.91 8.48
CA MET A 461 -26.28 6.12 9.83
C MET A 461 -26.85 7.37 10.50
N VAL A 462 -27.00 8.49 9.77
CA VAL A 462 -27.62 9.72 10.26
C VAL A 462 -29.10 9.52 10.54
N THR A 463 -29.81 8.73 9.74
CA THR A 463 -31.21 8.38 10.03
C THR A 463 -31.33 7.58 11.33
N ALA A 464 -30.36 6.68 11.60
CA ALA A 464 -30.33 5.89 12.83
C ALA A 464 -29.94 6.70 14.08
N ASP A 465 -29.05 7.69 13.94
CA ASP A 465 -28.65 8.60 15.02
C ASP A 465 -28.52 10.05 14.50
N PRO A 466 -29.64 10.79 14.41
CA PRO A 466 -29.64 12.16 13.88
C PRO A 466 -28.95 13.16 14.82
N THR A 467 -28.66 12.76 16.07
CA THR A 467 -27.96 13.62 17.05
C THR A 467 -26.45 13.58 16.90
N ASN A 468 -25.93 12.63 16.12
CA ASN A 468 -24.51 12.48 15.86
C ASN A 468 -23.98 13.57 14.91
N THR A 469 -23.44 14.65 15.49
CA THR A 469 -22.90 15.78 14.74
C THR A 469 -21.73 15.42 13.84
N VAL A 470 -20.97 14.35 14.16
CA VAL A 470 -19.86 13.87 13.33
C VAL A 470 -20.40 13.30 12.02
N LEU A 471 -21.41 12.42 12.09
CA LEU A 471 -22.04 11.83 10.91
C LEU A 471 -22.69 12.90 10.02
N THR A 472 -23.46 13.81 10.62
CA THR A 472 -24.11 14.91 9.89
C THR A 472 -23.10 15.85 9.22
N GLY A 473 -21.99 16.15 9.90
CA GLY A 473 -20.89 16.95 9.35
C GLY A 473 -20.20 16.25 8.17
N MET A 474 -19.90 14.96 8.29
CA MET A 474 -19.30 14.17 7.21
C MET A 474 -20.23 14.07 5.99
N ARG A 475 -21.50 13.77 6.20
CA ARG A 475 -22.53 13.75 5.14
C ARG A 475 -22.59 15.05 4.36
N THR A 476 -22.57 16.18 5.07
CA THR A 476 -22.61 17.51 4.45
C THR A 476 -21.35 17.78 3.62
N ALA A 477 -20.17 17.45 4.17
CA ALA A 477 -18.90 17.62 3.46
C ALA A 477 -18.86 16.76 2.18
N ASP A 478 -19.23 15.49 2.27
CA ASP A 478 -19.22 14.55 1.14
C ASP A 478 -20.23 14.96 0.06
N THR A 479 -21.43 15.41 0.44
CA THR A 479 -22.45 15.91 -0.50
C THR A 479 -21.95 17.13 -1.27
N ASN A 480 -21.31 18.07 -0.57
CA ASN A 480 -20.74 19.26 -1.20
C ASN A 480 -19.59 18.90 -2.14
N LEU A 481 -18.73 17.95 -1.74
CA LEU A 481 -17.64 17.48 -2.58
C LEU A 481 -18.15 16.75 -3.82
N LEU A 482 -19.16 15.88 -3.69
CA LEU A 482 -19.79 15.19 -4.80
C LEU A 482 -20.28 16.17 -5.87
N ALA A 483 -20.95 17.26 -5.46
CA ALA A 483 -21.41 18.28 -6.38
C ALA A 483 -20.25 18.94 -7.16
N LYS A 484 -19.12 19.22 -6.49
CA LYS A 484 -17.92 19.76 -7.15
C LYS A 484 -17.31 18.76 -8.14
N LEU A 485 -17.15 17.49 -7.75
CA LEU A 485 -16.58 16.48 -8.65
C LEU A 485 -17.49 16.20 -9.85
N GLN A 486 -18.81 16.26 -9.70
CA GLN A 486 -19.75 16.15 -10.81
C GLN A 486 -19.61 17.31 -11.79
N GLN A 487 -19.47 18.55 -11.31
CA GLN A 487 -19.19 19.72 -12.14
C GLN A 487 -17.88 19.56 -12.92
N MET A 488 -16.83 19.10 -12.24
CA MET A 488 -15.53 18.81 -12.87
C MET A 488 -15.64 17.74 -13.96
N ASN A 489 -16.49 16.73 -13.78
CA ASN A 489 -16.72 15.65 -14.75
C ASN A 489 -17.65 16.08 -15.92
N GLY A 490 -17.95 17.37 -16.08
CA GLY A 490 -18.82 17.90 -17.13
C GLY A 490 -20.32 17.70 -16.89
N GLY A 491 -20.72 17.33 -15.67
CA GLY A 491 -22.12 17.19 -15.28
C GLY A 491 -22.72 18.48 -14.74
N SER A 492 -23.90 18.88 -15.22
CA SER A 492 -24.75 19.82 -14.47
C SER A 492 -24.99 19.24 -13.07
N PRO A 493 -24.93 20.04 -11.99
CA PRO A 493 -25.14 19.55 -10.63
C PRO A 493 -26.51 18.87 -10.52
N SER A 494 -26.56 17.67 -9.96
CA SER A 494 -27.84 17.02 -9.67
C SER A 494 -28.56 17.83 -8.58
N PRO A 495 -29.86 18.16 -8.74
CA PRO A 495 -30.60 18.86 -7.71
C PRO A 495 -30.73 17.97 -6.46
N PRO A 496 -30.82 18.56 -5.25
CA PRO A 496 -31.01 17.79 -4.02
C PRO A 496 -32.29 16.95 -4.11
N PRO A 497 -32.34 15.77 -3.46
CA PRO A 497 -33.49 14.88 -3.56
C PRO A 497 -34.75 15.56 -3.00
N PRO A 498 -35.88 15.57 -3.74
CA PRO A 498 -37.15 16.08 -3.24
C PRO A 498 -37.74 15.13 -2.18
N PRO A 499 -38.61 15.64 -1.28
CA PRO A 499 -39.32 14.78 -0.30
C PRO A 499 -40.20 13.74 -1.03
N PRO A 500 -40.49 12.59 -0.40
CA PRO A 500 -41.12 11.47 -1.07
C PRO A 500 -42.56 11.82 -1.46
N VAL A 501 -42.87 11.73 -2.77
CA VAL A 501 -44.23 11.80 -3.31
C VAL A 501 -44.48 10.58 -4.18
N SER A 502 -45.67 10.01 -4.04
CA SER A 502 -46.18 8.75 -4.62
C SER A 502 -46.00 8.62 -6.14
N PRO A 503 -45.91 7.38 -6.69
CA PRO A 503 -45.50 7.16 -8.08
C PRO A 503 -46.64 7.37 -9.09
N PRO A 504 -46.38 8.04 -10.23
CA PRO A 504 -47.22 7.98 -11.43
C PRO A 504 -46.69 6.94 -12.46
N PRO A 505 -47.50 6.56 -13.47
CA PRO A 505 -47.31 5.35 -14.30
C PRO A 505 -46.21 5.50 -15.37
N PRO A 506 -45.72 4.39 -15.97
CA PRO A 506 -44.52 4.42 -16.79
C PRO A 506 -44.80 4.93 -18.21
N PRO A 507 -43.92 5.78 -18.79
CA PRO A 507 -43.94 6.07 -20.22
C PRO A 507 -42.90 5.25 -21.01
N VAL A 508 -43.26 5.11 -22.29
CA VAL A 508 -42.72 4.30 -23.39
C VAL A 508 -41.28 4.69 -23.78
N SER A 509 -40.46 3.68 -24.11
CA SER A 509 -39.05 3.81 -24.50
C SER A 509 -38.82 4.34 -25.94
N PRO A 510 -37.81 5.20 -26.18
CA PRO A 510 -37.28 5.48 -27.52
C PRO A 510 -36.14 4.51 -27.92
N PRO A 511 -35.81 4.39 -29.22
CA PRO A 511 -34.99 3.30 -29.76
C PRO A 511 -33.47 3.53 -29.57
N PRO A 512 -32.65 2.47 -29.54
CA PRO A 512 -31.20 2.59 -29.33
C PRO A 512 -30.45 2.93 -30.63
N PRO A 513 -29.28 3.62 -30.54
CA PRO A 513 -28.34 3.83 -31.64
C PRO A 513 -27.43 2.59 -31.86
N PRO A 514 -26.66 2.51 -32.97
CA PRO A 514 -26.26 1.25 -33.59
C PRO A 514 -25.12 0.50 -32.90
N VAL A 515 -25.17 -0.83 -33.05
CA VAL A 515 -24.32 -1.86 -32.43
C VAL A 515 -22.95 -1.95 -33.11
N GLY A 516 -21.87 -1.81 -32.34
CA GLY A 516 -20.58 -2.44 -32.65
C GLY A 516 -20.68 -3.93 -32.29
N GLY A 517 -20.48 -4.82 -33.27
CA GLY A 517 -20.73 -6.25 -33.12
C GLY A 517 -19.96 -6.92 -31.98
N SER A 518 -20.61 -7.81 -31.23
CA SER A 518 -19.94 -8.62 -30.20
C SER A 518 -19.05 -9.67 -30.87
N SER A 519 -17.81 -9.82 -30.42
CA SER A 519 -16.97 -10.94 -30.85
C SER A 519 -17.31 -12.24 -30.12
N ARG A 520 -16.95 -13.40 -30.70
CA ARG A 520 -17.27 -14.73 -30.16
C ARG A 520 -16.72 -14.94 -28.75
N VAL A 521 -15.55 -14.41 -28.43
CA VAL A 521 -15.01 -14.45 -27.06
C VAL A 521 -15.83 -13.62 -26.08
N LEU A 522 -16.38 -12.46 -26.50
CA LEU A 522 -17.28 -11.67 -25.65
C LEU A 522 -18.59 -12.43 -25.39
N LYS A 523 -19.10 -13.16 -26.38
CA LYS A 523 -20.26 -14.02 -26.20
C LYS A 523 -19.98 -15.16 -25.21
N VAL A 524 -18.82 -15.82 -25.29
CA VAL A 524 -18.41 -16.85 -24.32
C VAL A 524 -18.34 -16.29 -22.90
N ARG A 525 -17.73 -15.11 -22.72
CA ARG A 525 -17.68 -14.43 -21.40
C ARG A 525 -19.08 -14.13 -20.87
N GLN A 526 -19.96 -13.60 -21.72
CA GLN A 526 -21.34 -13.31 -21.35
C GLN A 526 -22.09 -14.56 -20.91
N LEU A 527 -21.92 -15.70 -21.60
CA LEU A 527 -22.56 -16.97 -21.23
C LEU A 527 -22.07 -17.48 -19.87
N LEU A 528 -20.76 -17.42 -19.62
CA LEU A 528 -20.18 -17.82 -18.33
C LEU A 528 -20.55 -16.86 -17.21
N ASP A 529 -20.60 -15.55 -17.47
CA ASP A 529 -21.08 -14.55 -16.52
C ASP A 529 -22.56 -14.72 -16.20
N THR A 530 -23.38 -15.09 -17.19
CA THR A 530 -24.80 -15.40 -17.00
C THR A 530 -24.97 -16.64 -16.13
N ALA A 531 -24.20 -17.71 -16.40
CA ALA A 531 -24.22 -18.94 -15.62
C ALA A 531 -23.91 -18.68 -14.13
N VAL A 532 -22.93 -17.80 -13.85
CA VAL A 532 -22.48 -17.50 -12.48
C VAL A 532 -23.24 -16.33 -11.83
N GLY A 533 -23.91 -15.47 -12.61
CA GLY A 533 -24.55 -14.21 -12.19
C GLY A 533 -23.70 -13.40 -11.20
N ASP A 534 -24.29 -12.96 -10.10
CA ASP A 534 -23.62 -12.23 -9.00
C ASP A 534 -22.70 -13.11 -8.13
N GLY A 535 -22.58 -14.41 -8.44
CA GLY A 535 -21.67 -15.32 -7.75
C GLY A 535 -20.21 -14.90 -7.93
N ASN A 536 -19.41 -15.08 -6.87
CA ASN A 536 -17.97 -14.81 -6.89
C ASN A 536 -17.20 -16.11 -6.63
N PRO A 537 -17.07 -16.99 -7.63
CA PRO A 537 -16.42 -18.28 -7.45
C PRO A 537 -14.96 -18.09 -7.05
N SER A 538 -14.39 -18.96 -6.22
CA SER A 538 -13.00 -18.83 -5.80
C SER A 538 -12.01 -19.29 -6.88
N HIS A 539 -12.27 -20.46 -7.52
CA HIS A 539 -11.42 -21.08 -8.56
C HIS A 539 -9.91 -21.05 -8.23
N SER A 540 -9.54 -21.50 -7.03
CA SER A 540 -8.16 -21.43 -6.52
C SER A 540 -7.59 -20.01 -6.58
N GLY A 541 -8.39 -19.01 -6.20
CA GLY A 541 -8.05 -17.59 -6.23
C GLY A 541 -8.23 -16.90 -7.59
N LYS A 542 -8.55 -17.63 -8.67
CA LYS A 542 -8.63 -17.08 -10.04
C LYS A 542 -9.98 -16.46 -10.41
N LYS A 543 -10.98 -16.59 -9.54
CA LYS A 543 -12.31 -15.99 -9.71
C LYS A 543 -12.95 -16.26 -11.08
N LYS A 544 -13.56 -15.25 -11.70
CA LYS A 544 -14.12 -15.32 -13.07
C LYS A 544 -13.00 -15.30 -14.11
N PHE A 545 -12.18 -16.35 -14.12
CA PHE A 545 -10.95 -16.44 -14.93
C PHE A 545 -11.19 -16.27 -16.44
N TRP A 546 -12.42 -16.50 -16.93
CA TRP A 546 -12.79 -16.26 -18.32
C TRP A 546 -12.73 -14.77 -18.73
N ASN A 547 -12.68 -13.85 -17.76
CA ASN A 547 -12.52 -12.42 -18.00
C ASN A 547 -11.04 -11.95 -18.09
N LEU A 548 -10.08 -12.87 -17.93
CA LEU A 548 -8.66 -12.60 -18.18
C LEU A 548 -8.39 -12.35 -19.68
N PRO A 549 -7.24 -11.72 -20.05
CA PRO A 549 -6.79 -11.67 -21.44
C PRO A 549 -6.82 -13.07 -22.08
N VAL A 550 -7.22 -13.19 -23.36
CA VAL A 550 -7.50 -14.48 -24.00
C VAL A 550 -6.33 -15.45 -23.90
N ALA A 551 -5.10 -15.00 -24.15
CA ALA A 551 -3.90 -15.83 -23.99
C ALA A 551 -3.73 -16.39 -22.56
N THR A 552 -4.10 -15.61 -21.55
CA THR A 552 -4.08 -16.02 -20.13
C THR A 552 -5.25 -16.94 -19.80
N PHE A 553 -6.45 -16.67 -20.33
CA PHE A 553 -7.62 -17.55 -20.18
C PHE A 553 -7.32 -18.96 -20.71
N LEU A 554 -6.75 -19.07 -21.91
CA LEU A 554 -6.46 -20.37 -22.54
C LEU A 554 -5.36 -21.19 -21.84
N THR A 555 -4.47 -20.53 -21.10
CA THR A 555 -3.38 -21.19 -20.36
C THR A 555 -3.68 -21.36 -18.87
N THR A 556 -4.86 -20.93 -18.42
CA THR A 556 -5.25 -20.98 -17.01
C THR A 556 -5.46 -22.43 -16.54
N LYS A 557 -4.96 -22.72 -15.34
CA LYS A 557 -5.26 -23.94 -14.59
C LYS A 557 -6.15 -23.68 -13.38
N VAL A 558 -7.16 -24.50 -13.15
CA VAL A 558 -8.00 -24.50 -11.94
C VAL A 558 -7.97 -25.89 -11.33
N TYR A 559 -7.74 -26.00 -10.01
CA TYR A 559 -7.48 -27.28 -9.34
C TYR A 559 -6.33 -28.11 -9.96
N GLY A 560 -5.33 -27.42 -10.53
CA GLY A 560 -4.21 -28.07 -11.24
C GLY A 560 -4.54 -28.57 -12.66
N LEU A 561 -5.81 -28.48 -13.09
CA LEU A 561 -6.30 -28.92 -14.39
C LEU A 561 -6.32 -27.76 -15.40
N ASN A 562 -5.91 -28.01 -16.65
CA ASN A 562 -6.03 -27.02 -17.74
C ASN A 562 -7.51 -26.72 -18.01
N VAL A 563 -7.90 -25.45 -17.99
CA VAL A 563 -9.30 -25.04 -18.24
C VAL A 563 -9.69 -25.34 -19.69
N VAL A 564 -8.83 -24.99 -20.65
CA VAL A 564 -9.03 -25.20 -22.09
C VAL A 564 -7.92 -26.10 -22.63
N GLU A 565 -8.29 -27.11 -23.40
CA GLU A 565 -7.36 -27.89 -24.21
C GLU A 565 -7.06 -27.12 -25.49
N THR A 566 -5.80 -26.88 -25.79
CA THR A 566 -5.39 -26.03 -26.93
C THR A 566 -4.93 -26.85 -28.13
N THR A 567 -4.70 -28.17 -27.97
CA THR A 567 -4.13 -29.04 -29.00
C THR A 567 -5.03 -30.23 -29.35
N GLY A 568 -4.89 -30.75 -30.58
CA GLY A 568 -5.57 -31.95 -31.09
C GLY A 568 -7.07 -31.80 -31.40
N ASP A 569 -7.64 -32.83 -32.01
CA ASP A 569 -9.05 -32.86 -32.43
C ASP A 569 -10.01 -32.96 -31.23
N ASN A 570 -11.21 -32.40 -31.39
CA ASN A 570 -12.29 -32.38 -30.39
C ASN A 570 -11.85 -31.79 -29.03
N ARG A 571 -10.94 -30.80 -29.06
CA ARG A 571 -10.40 -30.15 -27.87
C ARG A 571 -11.47 -29.48 -27.00
N GLY A 572 -12.60 -29.07 -27.57
CA GLY A 572 -13.77 -28.60 -26.83
C GLY A 572 -14.25 -29.64 -25.83
N SER A 573 -14.63 -30.84 -26.30
CA SER A 573 -15.12 -31.94 -25.45
C SER A 573 -14.11 -32.40 -24.38
N ARG A 574 -12.81 -32.21 -24.62
CA ARG A 574 -11.74 -32.60 -23.69
C ARG A 574 -11.42 -31.53 -22.64
N SER A 575 -11.81 -30.28 -22.89
CA SER A 575 -11.54 -29.14 -22.02
C SER A 575 -12.28 -29.27 -20.69
N ASN A 576 -11.57 -29.05 -19.58
CA ASN A 576 -12.16 -29.18 -18.24
C ASN A 576 -13.25 -28.14 -17.99
N MET A 577 -13.25 -27.00 -18.69
CA MET A 577 -14.37 -26.06 -18.66
C MET A 577 -15.66 -26.68 -19.20
N ILE A 578 -15.61 -27.41 -20.32
CA ILE A 578 -16.80 -28.06 -20.89
C ILE A 578 -17.27 -29.20 -20.00
N LYS A 579 -16.36 -30.01 -19.47
CA LYS A 579 -16.69 -31.07 -18.50
C LYS A 579 -17.33 -30.52 -17.24
N ALA A 580 -16.83 -29.39 -16.72
CA ALA A 580 -17.41 -28.71 -15.56
C ALA A 580 -18.82 -28.19 -15.83
N LEU A 581 -19.08 -27.63 -17.01
CA LEU A 581 -20.41 -27.16 -17.41
C LEU A 581 -21.41 -28.31 -17.63
N LYS A 582 -20.95 -29.45 -18.15
CA LYS A 582 -21.77 -30.66 -18.36
C LYS A 582 -21.94 -31.50 -17.09
N GLY A 583 -21.10 -31.31 -16.07
CA GLY A 583 -21.04 -32.15 -14.89
C GLY A 583 -20.46 -33.55 -15.17
N GLU A 584 -19.46 -33.63 -16.03
CA GLU A 584 -18.75 -34.86 -16.38
C GLU A 584 -17.47 -35.00 -15.55
N ALA A 585 -17.02 -36.23 -15.30
CA ALA A 585 -15.81 -36.52 -14.52
C ALA A 585 -14.59 -35.68 -15.00
N PRO A 586 -13.84 -35.02 -14.08
CA PRO A 586 -13.92 -35.13 -12.62
C PRO A 586 -14.93 -34.18 -11.92
N PHE A 587 -15.82 -33.50 -12.65
CA PHE A 587 -16.79 -32.50 -12.15
C PHE A 587 -18.22 -33.05 -11.94
N ASP A 588 -18.37 -34.35 -11.79
CA ASP A 588 -19.64 -35.06 -11.57
C ASP A 588 -20.01 -35.20 -10.08
N GLY A 589 -19.28 -34.51 -9.20
CA GLY A 589 -19.40 -34.61 -7.75
C GLY A 589 -18.49 -35.67 -7.10
N SER A 590 -17.73 -36.45 -7.90
CA SER A 590 -16.79 -37.46 -7.36
C SER A 590 -15.47 -36.85 -6.85
N GLU A 591 -14.91 -35.88 -7.57
CA GLU A 591 -13.71 -35.13 -7.15
C GLU A 591 -14.00 -33.63 -7.04
N PHE A 592 -14.74 -33.07 -8.01
CA PHE A 592 -15.15 -31.68 -8.03
C PHE A 592 -16.65 -31.56 -8.35
N GLU A 593 -17.27 -30.48 -7.86
CA GLU A 593 -18.65 -30.15 -8.18
C GLU A 593 -18.78 -29.57 -9.60
N ARG A 594 -19.95 -29.72 -10.22
CA ARG A 594 -20.25 -29.11 -11.52
C ARG A 594 -20.27 -27.58 -11.42
N MET A 595 -20.00 -26.90 -12.54
CA MET A 595 -20.09 -25.45 -12.66
C MET A 595 -21.37 -25.04 -13.41
N PRO A 596 -22.18 -24.08 -12.92
CA PRO A 596 -22.09 -23.44 -11.60
C PRO A 596 -22.64 -24.34 -10.47
N GLN A 597 -22.02 -24.27 -9.29
CA GLN A 597 -22.49 -24.91 -8.05
C GLN A 597 -23.69 -24.12 -7.49
N ASP A 598 -24.65 -24.81 -6.88
CA ASP A 598 -25.86 -24.22 -6.26
C ASP A 598 -26.75 -23.36 -7.20
N ARG A 599 -26.62 -23.56 -8.52
CA ARG A 599 -27.39 -22.86 -9.57
C ARG A 599 -27.83 -23.79 -10.68
N PRO A 600 -28.83 -23.43 -11.50
CA PRO A 600 -29.24 -24.23 -12.65
C PRO A 600 -28.05 -24.56 -13.59
N PRO A 601 -28.01 -25.76 -14.19
CA PRO A 601 -27.04 -26.09 -15.23
C PRO A 601 -27.11 -25.11 -16.40
N VAL A 602 -25.98 -24.92 -17.09
CA VAL A 602 -25.93 -24.12 -18.30
C VAL A 602 -26.69 -24.83 -19.42
N ALA A 603 -27.42 -24.07 -20.25
CA ALA A 603 -28.23 -24.62 -21.32
C ALA A 603 -27.35 -25.39 -22.34
N PRO A 604 -27.79 -26.56 -22.86
CA PRO A 604 -27.00 -27.36 -23.79
C PRO A 604 -26.53 -26.59 -25.04
N GLU A 605 -27.34 -25.67 -25.55
CA GLU A 605 -27.02 -24.79 -26.67
C GLU A 605 -25.88 -23.81 -26.38
N ASP A 606 -25.81 -23.29 -25.15
CA ASP A 606 -24.75 -22.38 -24.70
C ASP A 606 -23.45 -23.14 -24.48
N ILE A 607 -23.53 -24.36 -23.92
CA ILE A 607 -22.38 -25.26 -23.80
C ILE A 607 -21.85 -25.61 -25.20
N ALA A 608 -22.73 -25.95 -26.15
CA ALA A 608 -22.35 -26.26 -27.52
C ALA A 608 -21.68 -25.07 -28.22
N PHE A 609 -22.11 -23.84 -27.95
CA PHE A 609 -21.45 -22.63 -28.47
C PHE A 609 -20.02 -22.49 -27.93
N ILE A 610 -19.82 -22.65 -26.63
CA ILE A 610 -18.50 -22.55 -25.99
C ILE A 610 -17.59 -23.70 -26.46
N GLU A 611 -18.11 -24.92 -26.56
CA GLU A 611 -17.40 -26.10 -27.04
C GLU A 611 -16.93 -25.90 -28.48
N LYS A 612 -17.82 -25.44 -29.37
CA LYS A 612 -17.49 -25.12 -30.75
C LYS A 612 -16.46 -23.99 -30.85
N TRP A 613 -16.56 -22.97 -30.01
CA TRP A 613 -15.57 -21.89 -29.97
C TRP A 613 -14.17 -22.41 -29.60
N ILE A 614 -14.09 -23.36 -28.67
CA ILE A 614 -12.82 -24.02 -28.36
C ILE A 614 -12.33 -24.84 -29.55
N ASP A 615 -13.19 -25.66 -30.16
CA ASP A 615 -12.82 -26.48 -31.33
C ASP A 615 -12.32 -25.63 -32.51
N ASP A 616 -12.94 -24.48 -32.76
CA ASP A 616 -12.54 -23.54 -33.82
C ASP A 616 -11.23 -22.79 -33.53
N GLY A 617 -10.63 -22.95 -32.34
CA GLY A 617 -9.34 -22.36 -31.99
C GLY A 617 -9.42 -21.09 -31.19
N CYS A 618 -10.53 -20.89 -30.49
CA CYS A 618 -10.80 -19.75 -29.63
C CYS A 618 -10.67 -18.40 -30.37
N PRO A 619 -11.26 -18.23 -31.58
CA PRO A 619 -11.12 -17.01 -32.36
C PRO A 619 -11.81 -15.80 -31.69
N ASP A 620 -11.29 -14.61 -31.97
CA ASP A 620 -11.88 -13.32 -31.59
C ASP A 620 -12.49 -12.63 -32.83
N ASP A 621 -13.28 -13.39 -33.59
CA ASP A 621 -14.05 -12.94 -34.74
C ASP A 621 -15.48 -12.57 -34.33
N SER A 622 -16.21 -11.88 -35.20
CA SER A 622 -17.61 -11.51 -34.96
C SER A 622 -18.50 -12.75 -34.78
N VAL A 623 -19.46 -12.69 -33.85
CA VAL A 623 -20.48 -13.74 -33.62
C VAL A 623 -21.38 -13.94 -34.82
#